data_AF-A0A0H5D6H8-F1
#
_entry.id   AF-A0A0H5D6H8-F1
#
_cell.length_a   1.000
_cell.length_b   1.000
_cell.length_c   1.000
_cell.angle_alpha   90.00
_cell.angle_beta   90.00
_cell.angle_gamma   90.00
#
_symmetry.space_group_name_H-M   'P 1'
#
loop_
_entity.id
_entity.type
_entity.pdbx_description
1 polymer ?
#
loop_
_entity_poly.entity_id
_entity_poly.type
_entity_poly.pdbx_seq_one_letter_code
_entity_poly.pdbx_strand_id
1 'polypeptide(L)'
;MPSCPGPAREPFLLRALRKVERGEIVAATRTQPLRHRTEELSSRLISALYVLRRDGLIALASDRDPLDGWIPVELTEFGRTALRTWVSA
;
A
#
# COMPACT_ATOMS: atom_id res chain seq x y z
N MET A 1 -28.03 3.87 6.10
CA MET A 1 -26.62 4.31 6.21
C MET A 1 -25.76 3.09 5.95
N PRO A 2 -24.82 3.10 4.99
CA PRO A 2 -23.94 1.95 4.81
C PRO A 2 -23.09 1.83 6.07
N SER A 3 -23.18 0.68 6.71
CA SER A 3 -22.44 0.31 7.91
C SER A 3 -20.95 0.45 7.65
N CYS A 4 -20.27 1.35 8.36
CA CYS A 4 -18.81 1.33 8.43
C CYS A 4 -18.42 -0.06 8.98
N PRO A 5 -17.70 -0.91 8.23
CA PRO A 5 -17.17 -2.14 8.81
C PRO A 5 -16.21 -1.70 9.91
N GLY A 6 -16.55 -2.03 11.16
CA GLY A 6 -15.76 -1.69 12.34
C GLY A 6 -14.32 -2.20 12.21
N PRO A 7 -13.36 -1.54 12.87
CA PRO A 7 -11.93 -1.77 12.72
C PRO A 7 -11.51 -3.05 13.44
N ALA A 8 -11.94 -4.22 12.95
CA ALA A 8 -11.07 -5.37 13.00
C ALA A 8 -9.90 -5.05 12.05
N ARG A 9 -8.93 -4.30 12.58
CA ARG A 9 -7.65 -3.96 11.96
C ARG A 9 -7.10 -5.23 11.34
N GLU A 10 -7.27 -5.39 10.04
CA GLU A 10 -6.67 -6.53 9.38
C GLU A 10 -5.16 -6.27 9.46
N PRO A 11 -4.39 -7.05 10.25
CA PRO A 11 -3.00 -6.72 10.55
C PRO A 11 -2.16 -6.61 9.27
N PHE A 12 -2.63 -7.26 8.19
CA PHE A 12 -2.06 -7.18 6.86
C PHE A 12 -2.27 -5.82 6.17
N LEU A 13 -3.39 -5.11 6.37
CA LEU A 13 -3.61 -3.76 5.81
C LEU A 13 -2.69 -2.73 6.48
N LEU A 14 -2.62 -2.73 7.81
CA LEU A 14 -1.70 -1.84 8.54
C LEU A 14 -0.24 -2.16 8.19
N ARG A 15 0.12 -3.45 8.10
CA ARG A 15 1.45 -3.87 7.69
C ARG A 15 1.77 -3.43 6.26
N ALA A 16 0.82 -3.57 5.33
CA ALA A 16 0.98 -3.13 3.96
C ALA A 16 1.18 -1.60 3.86
N LEU A 17 0.36 -0.80 4.57
CA LEU A 17 0.55 0.65 4.63
C LEU A 17 1.92 1.06 5.17
N ARG A 18 2.40 0.40 6.24
CA ARG A 18 3.74 0.67 6.79
C ARG A 18 4.85 0.30 5.80
N LYS A 19 4.70 -0.77 5.02
CA LYS A 19 5.69 -1.11 3.98
C LYS A 19 5.71 -0.09 2.85
N VAL A 20 4.53 0.42 2.45
CA VAL A 20 4.42 1.50 1.47
C VAL A 20 5.02 2.81 2.01
N GLU A 21 4.75 3.16 3.27
CA GLU A 21 5.34 4.33 3.94
C GLU A 21 6.88 4.31 3.91
N ARG A 22 7.48 3.12 4.07
CA ARG A 22 8.93 2.92 4.03
C ARG A 22 9.51 2.88 2.61
N GLY A 23 8.69 2.98 1.56
CA GLY A 23 9.15 2.88 0.18
C GLY A 23 9.60 1.46 -0.22
N GLU A 24 9.12 0.44 0.48
CA GLU A 24 9.51 -0.96 0.24
C GLU A 24 8.70 -1.61 -0.89
N ILE A 25 7.57 -1.02 -1.27
CA ILE A 25 6.63 -1.56 -2.25
C ILE A 25 6.80 -0.84 -3.59
N VAL A 26 6.88 -1.63 -4.66
CA VAL A 26 7.12 -1.17 -6.03
C VAL A 26 6.26 -1.95 -7.04
N ALA A 27 6.24 -1.48 -8.28
CA ALA A 27 5.67 -2.19 -9.43
C ALA A 27 6.59 -2.09 -10.65
N ALA A 28 6.68 -3.16 -11.46
CA ALA A 28 7.44 -3.11 -12.72
C ALA A 28 6.74 -2.23 -13.76
N THR A 29 5.41 -2.31 -13.81
CA THR A 29 4.58 -1.56 -14.73
C THR A 29 3.31 -1.09 -14.01
N ARG A 30 2.57 -0.17 -14.63
CA ARG A 30 1.34 0.37 -14.02
C ARG A 30 0.21 -0.67 -13.87
N THR A 31 0.27 -1.72 -14.68
CA THR A 31 -0.73 -2.79 -14.77
C THR A 31 -0.31 -4.07 -14.07
N GLN A 32 0.96 -4.22 -13.70
CA GLN A 32 1.44 -5.41 -13.01
C GLN A 32 1.13 -5.38 -11.50
N PRO A 33 1.12 -6.57 -10.86
CA PRO A 33 0.93 -6.68 -9.41
C PRO A 33 1.99 -5.91 -8.63
N LEU A 34 1.58 -5.37 -7.47
CA LEU A 34 2.49 -4.75 -6.52
C LEU A 34 3.40 -5.80 -5.89
N ARG A 35 4.66 -5.44 -5.67
CA ARG A 35 5.72 -6.31 -5.16
C ARG A 35 6.55 -5.58 -4.11
N HIS A 36 7.28 -6.33 -3.31
CA HIS A 36 8.34 -5.75 -2.50
C HIS A 36 9.63 -5.66 -3.31
N ARG A 37 10.49 -4.70 -2.98
CA ARG A 37 11.73 -4.44 -3.71
C ARG A 37 12.73 -5.61 -3.68
N THR A 38 12.77 -6.34 -2.58
CA THR A 38 13.78 -7.40 -2.32
C THR A 38 13.23 -8.74 -1.85
N GLU A 39 11.93 -8.84 -1.53
CA GLU A 39 11.37 -10.01 -0.85
C GLU A 39 10.11 -10.50 -1.55
N GLU A 40 9.76 -11.77 -1.38
CA GLU A 40 8.48 -12.27 -1.86
C GLU A 40 7.36 -11.89 -0.88
N LEU A 41 6.31 -11.26 -1.39
CA LEU A 41 5.15 -10.91 -0.59
C LEU A 41 4.23 -12.11 -0.42
N SER A 42 3.75 -12.33 0.79
CA SER A 42 2.69 -13.32 1.00
C SER A 42 1.42 -12.93 0.27
N SER A 43 0.64 -13.93 -0.15
CA SER A 43 -0.64 -13.72 -0.85
C SER A 43 -1.59 -12.78 -0.11
N ARG A 44 -1.64 -12.86 1.23
CA ARG A 44 -2.43 -11.94 2.07
C ARG A 44 -1.95 -10.50 1.97
N LEU A 45 -0.64 -10.26 1.92
CA LEU A 45 -0.10 -8.91 1.80
C LEU A 45 -0.35 -8.33 0.39
N ILE A 46 -0.27 -9.16 -0.65
CA ILE A 46 -0.63 -8.78 -2.02
C ILE A 46 -2.11 -8.39 -2.09
N SER A 47 -3.00 -9.19 -1.50
CA SER A 47 -4.43 -8.86 -1.42
C SER A 47 -4.68 -7.57 -0.65
N ALA A 48 -3.98 -7.36 0.47
CA ALA A 48 -4.06 -6.12 1.25
C ALA A 48 -3.64 -4.89 0.42
N LEU A 49 -2.52 -4.98 -0.31
CA LEU A 49 -2.05 -3.92 -1.20
C LEU A 49 -3.06 -3.62 -2.33
N TYR A 50 -3.71 -4.65 -2.88
CA TYR A 50 -4.75 -4.47 -3.87
C TYR A 50 -5.96 -3.71 -3.30
N VAL A 51 -6.42 -4.09 -2.10
CA VAL A 51 -7.52 -3.39 -1.40
C VAL A 51 -7.15 -1.93 -1.14
N LEU A 52 -5.96 -1.68 -0.59
CA LEU A 52 -5.50 -0.30 -0.33
C LEU A 52 -5.43 0.56 -1.59
N ARG A 53 -5.01 -0.02 -2.73
CA ARG A 53 -4.95 0.68 -4.02
C ARG A 53 -6.35 0.93 -4.58
N ARG A 54 -7.24 -0.07 -4.51
CA ARG A 54 -8.65 0.06 -4.93
C ARG A 54 -9.36 1.15 -4.13
N ASP A 55 -9.09 1.22 -2.83
CA ASP A 55 -9.72 2.17 -1.92
C ASP A 55 -9.03 3.55 -1.93
N GLY A 56 -7.98 3.74 -2.74
CA GLY A 56 -7.30 5.03 -2.95
C GLY A 56 -6.36 5.46 -1.83
N LEU A 57 -5.95 4.56 -0.93
CA LEU A 57 -4.99 4.86 0.14
C LEU A 57 -3.55 4.88 -0.38
N ILE A 58 -3.28 4.14 -1.46
CA ILE A 58 -1.95 4.07 -2.08
C ILE A 58 -2.05 4.27 -3.58
N ALA A 59 -1.02 4.85 -4.18
CA ALA A 59 -0.93 5.10 -5.61
C ALA A 59 0.45 4.74 -6.13
N LEU A 60 0.55 4.52 -7.44
CA LEU A 60 1.86 4.46 -8.10
C LEU A 60 2.39 5.88 -8.27
N ALA A 61 3.68 6.07 -8.04
CA ALA A 61 4.36 7.31 -8.36
C ALA A 61 4.25 7.62 -9.87
N SER A 62 4.30 8.90 -10.21
CA SER A 62 4.28 9.36 -11.61
C SER A 62 5.54 8.92 -12.35
N ASP A 63 6.67 8.92 -11.67
CA ASP A 63 7.97 8.61 -12.23
C ASP A 63 8.50 7.26 -11.75
N ARG A 64 9.35 6.65 -12.59
CA ARG A 64 10.14 5.50 -12.19
C ARG A 64 11.33 5.97 -11.39
N ASP A 65 11.75 5.16 -10.42
CA ASP A 65 12.99 5.38 -9.71
C ASP A 65 14.15 5.26 -10.72
N PRO A 66 14.99 6.29 -10.88
CA PRO A 66 16.07 6.30 -11.85
C PRO A 66 17.19 5.30 -11.53
N LEU A 67 17.28 4.80 -10.29
CA LEU A 67 18.34 3.89 -9.87
C LEU A 67 18.07 2.44 -10.31
N ASP A 68 16.82 2.03 -10.35
CA ASP A 68 16.45 0.63 -10.59
C ASP A 68 15.29 0.44 -11.58
N GLY A 69 14.68 1.52 -12.07
CA GLY A 69 13.64 1.52 -13.08
C GLY A 69 12.28 1.03 -12.58
N TRP A 70 12.14 0.74 -11.29
CA TRP A 70 10.87 0.35 -10.67
C TRP A 70 9.97 1.57 -10.49
N ILE A 71 8.65 1.35 -10.43
CA ILE A 71 7.69 2.40 -10.09
C ILE A 71 7.41 2.31 -8.58
N PRO A 72 7.80 3.32 -7.77
CA PRO A 72 7.46 3.35 -6.36
C PRO A 72 5.95 3.35 -6.12
N VAL A 73 5.54 2.73 -5.03
CA VAL A 73 4.18 2.89 -4.49
C VAL A 73 4.24 3.87 -3.34
N GLU A 74 3.35 4.85 -3.35
CA GLU A 74 3.31 5.93 -2.37
C GLU A 74 1.97 5.99 -1.64
N LEU A 75 2.00 6.53 -0.41
CA LEU A 75 0.78 6.86 0.32
C LEU A 75 0.15 8.11 -0.26
N THR A 76 -1.15 8.03 -0.58
CA THR A 76 -1.96 9.21 -0.85
C THR A 76 -2.14 10.02 0.44
N GLU A 77 -2.62 11.26 0.32
CA GLU A 77 -2.98 12.06 1.50
C GLU A 77 -4.00 11.34 2.39
N PHE A 78 -4.97 10.68 1.76
CA PHE A 78 -5.96 9.85 2.44
C PHE A 78 -5.31 8.66 3.16
N GLY A 79 -4.40 7.94 2.50
CA GLY A 79 -3.65 6.83 3.10
C GLY A 79 -2.78 7.25 4.29
N ARG A 80 -2.11 8.40 4.21
CA ARG A 80 -1.33 8.94 5.35
C ARG A 80 -2.23 9.27 6.54
N THR A 81 -3.40 9.84 6.29
CA THR A 81 -4.37 10.16 7.33
C THR A 81 -4.91 8.89 7.98
N ALA A 82 -5.28 7.88 7.19
CA ALA A 82 -5.72 6.58 7.68
C ALA A 82 -4.64 5.88 8.53
N LEU A 83 -3.39 5.89 8.07
CA LEU A 83 -2.27 5.30 8.81
C LEU A 83 -2.09 5.95 10.19
N ARG A 84 -2.12 7.28 10.26
CA ARG A 84 -2.02 8.01 11.54
C ARG A 84 -3.15 7.62 12.49
N THR A 85 -4.40 7.62 12.01
CA THR A 85 -5.57 7.24 12.81
C THR A 85 -5.47 5.82 13.35
N TRP A 86 -4.95 4.88 12.55
CA TRP A 86 -4.80 3.48 12.97
C TRP A 86 -3.70 3.28 14.00
N VAL A 87 -2.63 4.07 13.95
CA VAL A 87 -1.52 4.01 14.92
C VAL A 87 -1.88 4.70 16.24
N SER A 88 -2.71 5.75 16.20
CA SER A 88 -3.15 6.47 17.40
C SER A 88 -4.25 5.78 18.20
N ALA A 89 -4.93 4.80 17.62
CA ALA A 89 -5.98 4.03 18.25
C ALA A 89 -5.44 2.68 18.78
#